data_AF-A0A3D1XTY8-F1
#
_entry.id   AF-A0A3D1XTY8-F1
#
_cell.length_a   1.000
_cell.length_b   1.000
_cell.length_c   1.000
_cell.angle_alpha   90.00
_cell.angle_beta   90.00
_cell.angle_gamma   90.00
#
_symmetry.space_group_name_H-M   'P 1'
#
loop_
_entity.id
_entity.type
_entity.pdbx_description
1 polymer ?
#
loop_
_entity_poly.entity_id
_entity_poly.type
_entity_poly.pdbx_seq_one_letter_code
_entity_poly.pdbx_strand_id
1 'polypeptide(L)'
;MNQNELKKLLSDLSKKNISPSDAMKQLQNLPYENIDFAKIDHHRELRNGSPEVIYCPGKTVPQIKKIIQSLRKADSNILATKLTGDAYKKLKTSLPKNAEYNEQGQTLAIKNTKPVQNKGLITIIT
;
A
#
# COMPACT_ATOMS: atom_id res chain seq x y z
N MET A 1 -4.02 -10.15 -14.26
CA MET A 1 -4.27 -9.54 -15.57
C MET A 1 -2.94 -9.15 -16.17
N ASN A 2 -2.67 -9.59 -17.38
CA ASN A 2 -1.44 -9.30 -18.12
C ASN A 2 -1.61 -8.03 -19.02
N GLN A 3 -0.54 -7.58 -19.67
CA GLN A 3 -0.57 -6.37 -20.53
C GLN A 3 -1.61 -6.44 -21.66
N ASN A 4 -1.85 -7.63 -22.23
CA ASN A 4 -2.78 -7.81 -23.33
C ASN A 4 -4.23 -7.67 -22.86
N GLU A 5 -4.55 -8.24 -21.69
CA GLU A 5 -5.85 -8.12 -21.05
C GLU A 5 -6.13 -6.68 -20.59
N LEU A 6 -5.11 -5.95 -20.10
CA LEU A 6 -5.24 -4.53 -19.76
C LEU A 6 -5.52 -3.65 -20.98
N LYS A 7 -4.79 -3.87 -22.08
CA LYS A 7 -5.05 -3.16 -23.34
C LYS A 7 -6.47 -3.41 -23.84
N LYS A 8 -6.96 -4.64 -23.71
CA LYS A 8 -8.33 -4.99 -24.09
C LYS A 8 -9.36 -4.23 -23.24
N LEU A 9 -9.22 -4.27 -21.92
CA LEU A 9 -10.09 -3.55 -21.00
C LEU A 9 -10.15 -2.04 -21.29
N LEU A 10 -8.99 -1.41 -21.50
CA LEU A 10 -8.90 0.03 -21.80
C LEU A 10 -9.48 0.38 -23.17
N SER A 11 -9.31 -0.51 -24.17
CA SER A 11 -9.92 -0.36 -25.48
C SER A 11 -11.44 -0.45 -25.40
N ASP A 12 -11.96 -1.40 -24.63
CA ASP A 12 -13.41 -1.56 -24.42
C ASP A 12 -14.03 -0.38 -23.67
N LEU A 13 -13.31 0.21 -22.70
CA LEU A 13 -13.75 1.44 -22.02
C LEU A 13 -13.75 2.66 -22.97
N SER A 14 -12.69 2.83 -23.77
CA SER A 14 -12.57 3.93 -24.75
C SER A 14 -13.68 3.89 -25.80
N LYS A 15 -14.04 2.68 -26.25
CA LYS A 15 -15.15 2.44 -27.18
C LYS A 15 -16.54 2.53 -26.55
N LYS A 16 -16.63 2.78 -25.23
CA LYS A 16 -17.87 2.76 -24.44
C LYS A 16 -18.60 1.40 -24.46
N ASN A 17 -17.89 0.31 -24.74
CA ASN A 17 -18.44 -1.05 -24.68
C ASN A 17 -18.69 -1.51 -23.24
N ILE A 18 -17.93 -0.93 -22.30
CA ILE A 18 -18.12 -1.11 -20.86
C ILE A 18 -18.21 0.26 -20.20
N SER A 19 -18.98 0.37 -19.12
CA SER A 19 -19.03 1.60 -18.34
C SER A 19 -17.75 1.78 -17.51
N PRO A 20 -17.39 3.01 -17.10
CA PRO A 20 -16.33 3.22 -16.11
C PRO A 20 -16.54 2.41 -14.83
N SER A 21 -17.79 2.18 -14.42
CA SER A 21 -18.10 1.37 -13.24
C SER A 21 -17.83 -0.12 -13.44
N ASP A 22 -18.05 -0.65 -14.65
CA ASP A 22 -17.78 -2.04 -14.99
C ASP A 22 -16.28 -2.30 -15.18
N ALA A 23 -15.57 -1.34 -15.79
CA ALA A 23 -14.12 -1.38 -15.88
C ALA A 23 -13.49 -1.37 -14.47
N MET A 24 -14.01 -0.54 -13.56
CA MET A 24 -13.61 -0.53 -12.15
C MET A 24 -13.84 -1.87 -11.44
N LYS A 25 -14.97 -2.55 -11.67
CA LYS A 25 -15.22 -3.90 -11.13
C LYS A 25 -14.22 -4.94 -11.65
N GLN A 26 -13.82 -4.85 -12.93
CA GLN A 26 -12.84 -5.76 -13.50
C GLN A 26 -11.41 -5.48 -13.00
N LEU A 27 -11.07 -4.21 -12.76
CA LEU A 27 -9.81 -3.80 -12.13
C LEU A 27 -9.77 -4.11 -10.62
N GLN A 28 -10.92 -4.16 -9.93
CA GLN A 28 -10.99 -4.57 -8.52
C GLN A 28 -10.39 -5.96 -8.27
N ASN A 29 -10.46 -6.85 -9.26
CA ASN A 29 -9.94 -8.22 -9.20
C ASN A 29 -8.44 -8.34 -9.53
N LEU A 30 -7.71 -7.23 -9.62
CA LEU A 30 -6.26 -7.20 -9.82
C LEU A 30 -5.53 -6.71 -8.58
N PRO A 31 -5.31 -7.54 -7.55
CA PRO A 31 -5.22 -6.93 -6.24
C PRO A 31 -3.82 -7.01 -5.68
N TYR A 32 -2.91 -7.85 -6.20
CA TYR A 32 -1.67 -8.18 -5.50
C TYR A 32 -0.42 -8.17 -6.37
N GLU A 33 0.64 -7.52 -5.91
CA GLU A 33 2.00 -7.77 -6.38
C GLU A 33 2.57 -8.98 -5.64
N ASN A 34 2.90 -10.05 -6.37
CA ASN A 34 3.62 -11.18 -5.79
C ASN A 34 5.11 -10.83 -5.78
N ILE A 35 5.64 -10.55 -4.59
CA ILE A 35 7.08 -10.65 -4.35
C ILE A 35 7.35 -11.98 -3.65
N ASP A 36 8.48 -12.63 -3.92
CA ASP A 36 8.77 -14.04 -3.59
C ASP A 36 8.35 -14.54 -2.18
N PHE A 37 8.27 -13.63 -1.20
CA PHE A 37 7.95 -13.89 0.21
C PHE A 37 6.72 -13.12 0.74
N ALA A 38 6.00 -12.37 -0.10
CA ALA A 38 4.79 -11.64 0.27
C ALA A 38 3.90 -11.33 -0.94
N LYS A 39 2.59 -11.36 -0.75
CA LYS A 39 1.62 -10.83 -1.73
C LYS A 39 1.16 -9.47 -1.21
N ILE A 40 1.50 -8.41 -1.92
CA ILE A 40 1.23 -7.02 -1.51
C ILE A 40 -0.06 -6.56 -2.17
N ASP A 41 -1.08 -6.28 -1.37
CA ASP A 41 -2.39 -5.80 -1.78
C ASP A 41 -2.43 -4.28 -1.97
N HIS A 42 -2.06 -3.83 -3.15
CA HIS A 42 -2.09 -2.40 -3.52
C HIS A 42 -3.52 -1.82 -3.56
N HIS A 43 -4.56 -2.65 -3.62
CA HIS A 43 -5.96 -2.21 -3.71
C HIS A 43 -6.67 -2.17 -2.35
N ARG A 44 -6.00 -2.55 -1.27
CA ARG A 44 -6.60 -2.57 0.08
C ARG A 44 -7.16 -1.21 0.48
N GLU A 45 -6.48 -0.12 0.12
CA GLU A 45 -6.91 1.25 0.41
C GLU A 45 -8.23 1.59 -0.28
N LEU A 46 -8.39 1.19 -1.55
CA LEU A 46 -9.62 1.42 -2.31
C LEU A 46 -10.80 0.60 -1.78
N ARG A 47 -10.55 -0.61 -1.26
CA ARG A 47 -11.61 -1.50 -0.75
C ARG A 47 -12.04 -1.18 0.67
N ASN A 48 -11.07 -0.83 1.53
CA ASN A 48 -11.26 -0.76 2.98
C ASN A 48 -10.98 0.63 3.57
N GLY A 49 -10.60 1.61 2.75
CA GLY A 49 -10.25 2.96 3.21
C GLY A 49 -8.90 3.08 3.93
N SER A 50 -8.14 1.99 4.03
CA SER A 50 -6.83 1.96 4.68
C SER A 50 -5.81 1.15 3.85
N PRO A 51 -4.56 1.61 3.73
CA PRO A 51 -3.52 0.89 2.99
C PRO A 51 -3.13 -0.41 3.68
N GLU A 52 -2.29 -1.20 3.00
CA GLU A 52 -1.72 -2.40 3.57
C GLU A 52 -0.70 -2.11 4.69
N VAL A 53 -0.77 -2.92 5.75
CA VAL A 53 0.10 -2.83 6.92
C VAL A 53 1.14 -3.94 6.85
N ILE A 54 2.42 -3.57 6.98
CA ILE A 54 3.53 -4.52 7.02
C ILE A 54 3.64 -5.08 8.44
N TYR A 55 3.39 -6.37 8.60
CA TYR A 55 3.70 -7.09 9.84
C TYR A 55 5.17 -7.55 9.81
N CYS A 56 6.04 -6.92 10.60
CA CYS A 56 7.50 -7.15 10.55
C CYS A 56 8.00 -8.46 11.20
N PRO A 57 7.38 -9.05 12.24
CA PRO A 57 7.92 -10.25 12.88
C PRO A 57 8.10 -11.42 11.91
N GLY A 58 9.24 -12.09 12.01
CA GLY A 58 9.61 -13.18 11.11
C GLY A 58 10.11 -12.74 9.72
N LYS A 59 10.10 -11.43 9.40
CA LYS A 59 10.67 -10.90 8.16
C LYS A 59 12.08 -10.39 8.36
N THR A 60 12.93 -10.61 7.37
CA THR A 60 14.29 -10.06 7.35
C THR A 60 14.28 -8.59 6.95
N VAL A 61 15.33 -7.85 7.33
CA VAL A 61 15.49 -6.43 6.93
C VAL A 61 15.41 -6.24 5.40
N PRO A 62 16.06 -7.07 4.55
CA PRO A 62 15.91 -6.98 3.10
C PRO A 62 14.46 -7.19 2.62
N GLN A 63 13.72 -8.12 3.22
CA GLN A 63 12.32 -8.38 2.88
C GLN A 63 11.44 -7.17 3.20
N ILE A 64 11.59 -6.60 4.40
CA ILE A 64 10.86 -5.40 4.83
C ILE A 64 11.18 -4.24 3.87
N LYS A 65 12.45 -4.04 3.53
CA LYS A 65 12.88 -2.99 2.59
C LYS A 65 12.21 -3.14 1.22
N LYS A 66 12.18 -4.36 0.66
CA LYS A 66 11.57 -4.63 -0.65
C LYS A 66 10.04 -4.44 -0.63
N ILE A 67 9.36 -4.78 0.48
CA ILE A 67 7.93 -4.47 0.66
C ILE A 67 7.71 -2.95 0.68
N ILE A 68 8.47 -2.21 1.49
CA ILE A 68 8.37 -0.75 1.56
C ILE A 68 8.60 -0.13 0.18
N GLN A 69 9.60 -0.61 -0.58
CA GLN A 69 9.86 -0.10 -1.92
C GLN A 69 8.72 -0.37 -2.90
N SER A 70 8.10 -1.55 -2.86
CA SER A 70 6.93 -1.88 -3.68
C SER A 70 5.75 -0.96 -3.35
N LEU A 71 5.37 -0.84 -2.08
CA LEU A 71 4.27 0.03 -1.64
C LEU A 71 4.52 1.51 -1.97
N ARG A 72 5.78 1.97 -1.90
CA ARG A 72 6.15 3.33 -2.31
C ARG A 72 6.00 3.57 -3.81
N LYS A 73 6.26 2.57 -4.66
CA LYS A 73 6.06 2.70 -6.12
C LYS A 73 4.57 2.84 -6.46
N ALA A 74 3.69 2.27 -5.65
CA ALA A 74 2.25 2.39 -5.77
C ALA A 74 1.68 3.67 -5.12
N ASP A 75 2.55 4.55 -4.59
CA ASP A 75 2.19 5.79 -3.90
C ASP A 75 1.27 5.61 -2.67
N SER A 76 1.20 4.39 -2.11
CA SER A 76 0.38 4.07 -0.94
C SER A 76 1.00 4.60 0.34
N ASN A 77 0.17 4.99 1.31
CA ASN A 77 0.62 5.20 2.69
C ASN A 77 1.14 3.88 3.28
N ILE A 78 2.15 3.93 4.14
CA ILE A 78 2.78 2.72 4.68
C ILE A 78 2.79 2.78 6.20
N LEU A 79 2.32 1.70 6.81
CA LEU A 79 2.50 1.42 8.23
C LEU A 79 3.21 0.07 8.39
N ALA A 80 4.37 0.05 9.02
CA ALA A 80 5.03 -1.16 9.46
C ALA A 80 4.89 -1.29 10.98
N THR A 81 4.50 -2.47 11.45
CA THR A 81 4.20 -2.74 12.88
C THR A 81 5.14 -3.79 13.45
N LYS A 82 5.38 -3.69 14.77
CA LYS A 82 6.34 -4.54 15.49
C LYS A 82 7.74 -4.54 14.84
N LEU A 83 8.15 -3.38 14.32
CA LEU A 83 9.48 -3.13 13.79
C LEU A 83 10.40 -2.80 14.96
N THR A 84 11.31 -3.72 15.28
CA THR A 84 12.28 -3.54 16.36
C THR A 84 13.23 -2.37 16.08
N GLY A 85 13.73 -1.72 17.14
CA GLY A 85 14.66 -0.60 17.02
C GLY A 85 15.92 -0.95 16.21
N ASP A 86 16.42 -2.18 16.36
CA ASP A 86 17.60 -2.64 15.62
C ASP A 86 17.31 -2.88 14.13
N ALA A 87 16.14 -3.42 13.80
CA ALA A 87 15.71 -3.52 12.40
C ALA A 87 15.52 -2.12 11.79
N TYR A 88 14.93 -1.18 12.53
CA TYR A 88 14.78 0.21 12.10
C TYR A 88 16.15 0.88 11.85
N LYS A 89 17.11 0.76 12.78
CA LYS A 89 18.47 1.31 12.60
C LYS A 89 19.11 0.83 11.29
N LYS A 90 18.94 -0.44 10.94
CA LYS A 90 19.43 -1.04 9.68
C LYS A 90 18.70 -0.53 8.44
N LEU A 91 17.41 -0.18 8.57
CA LEU A 91 16.59 0.35 7.48
C LEU A 91 16.77 1.86 7.27
N LYS A 92 17.10 2.60 8.34
CA LYS A 92 17.03 4.08 8.42
C LYS A 92 17.65 4.80 7.22
N THR A 93 18.80 4.36 6.75
CA THR A 93 19.52 4.98 5.61
C THR A 93 18.81 4.82 4.27
N SER A 94 17.92 3.83 4.15
CA SER A 94 17.16 3.54 2.93
C SER A 94 15.73 4.08 2.94
N LEU A 95 15.30 4.66 4.06
CA LEU A 95 13.96 5.22 4.21
C LEU A 95 13.91 6.64 3.65
N PRO A 96 12.74 7.08 3.16
CA PRO A 96 12.55 8.46 2.73
C PRO A 96 12.54 9.42 3.92
N LYS A 97 12.69 10.73 3.63
CA LYS A 97 12.75 11.78 4.65
C LYS A 97 11.47 11.93 5.48
N ASN A 98 10.32 11.55 4.93
CA ASN A 98 9.01 11.58 5.59
C ASN A 98 8.70 10.31 6.40
N ALA A 99 9.70 9.46 6.65
CA ALA A 99 9.52 8.25 7.46
C ALA A 99 9.63 8.58 8.95
N GLU A 100 8.57 8.28 9.71
CA GLU A 100 8.46 8.52 11.14
C GLU A 100 8.49 7.18 11.89
N TYR A 101 9.47 6.99 12.77
CA TYR A 101 9.55 5.80 13.62
C TYR A 101 9.17 6.13 15.06
N ASN A 102 8.26 5.35 15.62
CA ASN A 102 7.87 5.37 17.02
C ASN A 102 8.46 4.16 17.71
N GLU A 103 9.43 4.41 18.60
CA GLU A 103 10.15 3.37 19.32
C GLU A 103 9.26 2.62 20.33
N GLN A 104 8.42 3.33 21.09
CA GLN A 104 7.52 2.72 22.07
C GLN A 104 6.47 1.84 21.39
N GLY A 105 5.88 2.32 20.29
CA GLY A 105 4.90 1.57 19.50
C GLY A 105 5.51 0.50 18.60
N GLN A 106 6.84 0.53 18.40
CA GLN A 106 7.55 -0.28 17.40
C GLN A 106 6.92 -0.15 16.01
N THR A 107 6.57 1.08 15.62
CA THR A 107 5.90 1.36 14.34
C THR A 107 6.69 2.31 13.47
N LEU A 108 6.69 2.06 12.16
CA LEU A 108 7.20 2.98 11.14
C LEU A 108 6.04 3.45 10.27
N ALA A 109 5.84 4.76 10.15
CA ALA A 109 4.85 5.37 9.28
C ALA A 109 5.52 6.16 8.15
N ILE A 110 5.01 6.03 6.93
CA ILE A 110 5.41 6.84 5.77
C ILE A 110 4.11 7.36 5.13
N LYS A 111 3.93 8.67 5.16
CA LYS A 111 2.74 9.36 4.62
C LYS A 111 3.05 9.91 3.24
N ASN A 112 2.47 9.33 2.20
CA ASN A 112 2.63 9.77 0.81
C ASN A 112 1.47 10.67 0.36
N THR A 113 0.26 10.45 0.89
CA THR A 113 -0.90 11.30 0.60
C THR A 113 -1.19 12.27 1.74
N LYS A 114 -1.73 13.44 1.39
CA LYS A 114 -2.21 14.40 2.39
C LYS A 114 -3.46 13.83 3.06
N PRO A 115 -3.56 13.88 4.41
CA PRO A 115 -4.77 13.45 5.09
C PRO A 115 -5.95 14.28 4.59
N VAL A 116 -7.07 13.61 4.31
CA VAL A 116 -8.34 14.29 4.03
C VAL A 116 -8.74 15.06 5.29
N GLN A 117 -9.10 16.33 5.14
CA GLN A 117 -9.58 17.12 6.28
C GLN A 117 -10.83 16.47 6.87
N ASN A 118 -10.75 16.11 8.16
CA ASN A 118 -11.92 15.64 8.89
C ASN A 118 -12.94 16.78 8.98
N LYS A 119 -14.20 16.47 8.68
CA LYS A 119 -15.32 17.41 8.89
C LYS A 119 -15.84 17.21 10.31
N GLY A 120 -15.51 18.12 11.23
CA GLY A 120 -16.01 18.12 12.61
C GLY A 120 -15.06 17.51 13.64
N LEU A 121 -15.52 17.40 14.89
CA LEU A 121 -14.72 17.06 16.08
C LEU A 121 -14.79 15.58 16.51
N ILE A 122 -15.74 14.82 15.97
CA ILE A 122 -16.04 13.45 16.43
C ILE A 122 -15.89 12.48 15.26
N THR A 123 -15.09 11.43 15.44
CA THR A 123 -14.95 10.31 14.50
C THR A 123 -15.44 9.03 15.16
N ILE A 124 -16.35 8.31 14.50
CA ILE A 124 -16.80 6.98 14.92
C ILE A 124 -16.01 5.94 14.11
N ILE A 125 -15.38 4.99 14.82
CA ILE A 125 -14.68 3.85 14.21
C ILE A 125 -15.49 2.61 14.58
N THR A 126 -16.07 1.95 13.57
CA THR A 126 -16.88 0.71 13.70
C THR A 126 -16.12 -0.49 13.20
#